data_AF-A0A1F4QMP3-F1
#
_entry.id   AF-A0A1F4QMP3-F1
#
_cell.length_a   1.000
_cell.length_b   1.000
_cell.length_c   1.000
_cell.angle_alpha   90.00
_cell.angle_beta   90.00
_cell.angle_gamma   90.00
#
_symmetry.space_group_name_H-M   'P 1'
#
loop_
_entity.id
_entity.type
_entity.pdbx_description
1 polymer ?
#
loop_
_entity_poly.entity_id
_entity_poly.type
_entity_poly.pdbx_seq_one_letter_code
_entity_poly.pdbx_strand_id
1 'polypeptide(L)'
;MHPKEITLALVPQARFDVIDVAQKITLDFDDLLSQYRKALYCSYHTTAGYLEQSLCARLRYSREHVAPFMRAFQKLFPPGESYRHDQLQFRAELTEEQRQREPRNADSHLTFIGSGLRNCVTYVNRPGTPVYFIDLDGIHEKGRRIRQTTVLAYNEEEIVHRTQVAVPVSKHPIDSVNLTDPRNGFMPQLAGLVERSGLDKGRIDIALDPTERHVGLTVNEYETLLMRYDLADVLRDPLRLVAKQGMRMLRDPMAIPSKTMGYAKYDLVHVFNELMDAFRVSESVVEKILASFIRFPAARFLRMKRSISFLVSDSEDRRRGRIVQGTYQSPILVQWQRADHQVRRLDVTITRFI
;
A
#
# COMPACT_ATOMS: atom_id res chain seq x y z
N MET A 1 -26.28 -0.69 -17.40
CA MET A 1 -25.31 0.19 -18.08
C MET A 1 -23.97 -0.49 -17.92
N HIS A 2 -23.29 -0.83 -19.01
CA HIS A 2 -22.05 -1.62 -18.94
C HIS A 2 -20.94 -0.90 -18.17
N PRO A 3 -20.05 -1.63 -17.48
CA PRO A 3 -18.93 -1.01 -16.76
C PRO A 3 -18.05 -0.17 -17.68
N LYS A 4 -17.62 0.99 -17.19
CA LYS A 4 -16.79 1.94 -17.93
C LYS A 4 -15.41 2.07 -17.32
N GLU A 5 -14.41 1.86 -18.15
CA GLU A 5 -13.00 1.96 -17.77
C GLU A 5 -12.37 3.22 -18.35
N ILE A 6 -11.54 3.88 -17.53
CA ILE A 6 -10.71 5.02 -17.92
C ILE A 6 -9.32 4.86 -17.30
N THR A 7 -8.30 5.23 -18.06
CA THR A 7 -6.91 5.22 -17.60
C THR A 7 -6.38 6.63 -17.65
N LEU A 8 -5.73 7.06 -16.56
CA LEU A 8 -5.26 8.42 -16.36
C LEU A 8 -3.75 8.43 -16.16
N ALA A 9 -3.08 9.38 -16.79
CA ALA A 9 -1.74 9.78 -16.43
C ALA A 9 -1.80 10.89 -15.37
N LEU A 10 -1.04 10.72 -14.29
CA LEU A 10 -0.89 11.67 -13.19
C LEU A 10 0.55 12.13 -13.14
N VAL A 11 0.75 13.43 -12.89
CA VAL A 11 2.08 14.04 -12.79
C VAL A 11 2.22 14.65 -11.39
N PRO A 12 2.89 13.96 -10.45
CA PRO A 12 3.13 14.47 -9.10
C PRO A 12 3.93 15.78 -9.13
N GLN A 13 3.61 16.70 -8.22
CA GLN A 13 4.28 18.00 -8.09
C GLN A 13 5.32 18.05 -6.97
N ALA A 14 5.45 16.97 -6.20
CA ALA A 14 6.44 16.82 -5.14
C ALA A 14 6.80 15.34 -4.93
N ARG A 15 7.82 15.05 -4.11
CA ARG A 15 8.14 13.67 -3.67
C ARG A 15 6.93 13.02 -3.01
N PHE A 16 6.34 13.71 -2.05
CA PHE A 16 5.05 13.37 -1.48
C PHE A 16 3.96 14.22 -2.11
N ASP A 17 2.97 13.60 -2.74
CA ASP A 17 1.83 14.32 -3.31
C ASP A 17 0.50 13.58 -3.05
N VAL A 18 -0.57 14.36 -3.02
CA VAL A 18 -1.95 13.89 -2.81
C VAL A 18 -2.77 14.48 -3.94
N ILE A 19 -3.07 13.64 -4.93
CA ILE A 19 -3.68 14.03 -6.20
C ILE A 19 -5.15 13.62 -6.20
N ASP A 20 -6.06 14.57 -6.43
CA ASP A 20 -7.50 14.28 -6.53
C ASP A 20 -7.85 13.68 -7.90
N VAL A 21 -8.01 12.36 -7.92
CA VAL A 21 -8.34 11.62 -9.14
C VAL A 21 -9.80 11.83 -9.51
N ALA A 22 -10.70 11.98 -8.55
CA ALA A 22 -12.11 12.24 -8.84
C ALA A 22 -12.27 13.58 -9.56
N GLN A 23 -11.62 14.63 -9.06
CA GLN A 23 -11.59 15.94 -9.73
C GLN A 23 -10.98 15.86 -11.13
N LYS A 24 -9.88 15.13 -11.30
CA LYS A 24 -9.26 14.95 -12.62
C LYS A 24 -10.19 14.27 -13.61
N ILE A 25 -10.94 13.25 -13.18
CA ILE A 25 -11.93 12.58 -14.03
C ILE A 25 -13.03 13.54 -14.43
N THR A 26 -13.53 14.36 -13.49
CA THR A 26 -14.54 15.38 -13.80
C THR A 26 -14.06 16.39 -14.84
N LEU A 27 -12.79 16.79 -14.79
CA LEU A 27 -12.22 17.74 -15.75
C LEU A 27 -11.98 17.11 -17.13
N ASP A 28 -11.53 15.86 -17.18
CA ASP A 28 -11.13 15.20 -18.43
C ASP A 28 -12.30 14.46 -19.13
N PHE A 29 -13.33 14.05 -18.38
CA PHE A 29 -14.42 13.17 -18.85
C PHE A 29 -15.81 13.62 -18.38
N ASP A 30 -15.97 14.88 -17.97
CA ASP A 30 -17.21 15.42 -17.39
C ASP A 30 -17.70 14.57 -16.18
N ASP A 31 -19.00 14.58 -15.91
CA ASP A 31 -19.57 13.87 -14.76
C ASP A 31 -19.76 12.35 -15.02
N LEU A 32 -18.82 11.71 -15.73
CA LEU A 32 -18.90 10.29 -16.12
C LEU A 32 -19.22 9.37 -14.93
N LEU A 33 -18.56 9.61 -13.79
CA LEU A 33 -18.70 8.74 -12.63
C LEU A 33 -20.12 8.82 -12.06
N SER A 34 -20.81 9.96 -12.10
CA SER A 34 -22.14 10.12 -11.47
C SER A 34 -23.22 9.19 -12.04
N GLN A 35 -22.97 8.62 -13.22
CA GLN A 35 -23.82 7.63 -13.87
C GLN A 35 -23.70 6.23 -13.24
N TYR A 36 -22.70 6.01 -12.38
CA TYR A 36 -22.40 4.72 -11.78
C TYR A 36 -22.44 4.77 -10.25
N ARG A 37 -22.95 3.71 -9.64
CA ARG A 37 -23.04 3.59 -8.17
C ARG A 37 -21.69 3.41 -7.48
N LYS A 38 -20.72 2.78 -8.16
CA LYS A 38 -19.42 2.44 -7.61
C LYS A 38 -18.32 2.68 -8.63
N ALA A 39 -17.11 2.90 -8.11
CA ALA A 39 -15.89 2.92 -8.91
C ALA A 39 -14.77 2.18 -8.18
N LEU A 40 -14.05 1.33 -8.92
CA LEU A 40 -12.81 0.72 -8.48
C LEU A 40 -11.64 1.52 -9.05
N TYR A 41 -10.68 1.87 -8.19
CA TYR A 41 -9.48 2.62 -8.52
C TYR A 41 -8.26 1.71 -8.37
N CYS A 42 -7.41 1.63 -9.40
CA CYS A 42 -6.29 0.71 -9.52
C CYS A 42 -4.99 1.44 -9.87
N SER A 43 -4.07 1.52 -8.90
CA SER A 43 -2.70 1.98 -9.05
C SER A 43 -1.79 0.84 -9.54
N TYR A 44 -0.85 1.20 -10.42
CA TYR A 44 0.19 0.32 -10.97
C TYR A 44 1.53 0.44 -10.23
N HIS A 45 1.59 1.17 -9.11
CA HIS A 45 2.84 1.55 -8.46
C HIS A 45 3.03 0.86 -7.12
N THR A 46 4.29 0.73 -6.70
CA THR A 46 4.72 0.13 -5.42
C THR A 46 4.99 1.20 -4.35
N THR A 47 5.10 2.46 -4.76
CA THR A 47 5.28 3.66 -3.91
C THR A 47 4.16 4.67 -4.04
N ALA A 48 3.05 4.31 -4.71
CA ALA A 48 1.90 5.17 -4.84
C ALA A 48 0.59 4.37 -4.96
N GLY A 49 -0.49 4.85 -4.36
CA GLY A 49 -1.76 4.13 -4.33
C GLY A 49 -2.86 4.86 -3.59
N TYR A 50 -3.81 4.10 -3.05
CA TYR A 50 -5.04 4.64 -2.47
C TYR A 50 -5.25 4.21 -1.02
N LEU A 51 -5.94 5.04 -0.25
CA LEU A 51 -6.52 4.63 1.03
C LEU A 51 -7.92 4.03 0.79
N GLU A 52 -8.39 3.22 1.73
CA GLU A 52 -9.76 2.69 1.66
C GLU A 52 -10.79 3.77 1.98
N GLN A 53 -11.97 3.70 1.36
CA GLN A 53 -13.04 4.70 1.53
C GLN A 53 -13.40 4.93 3.01
N SER A 54 -13.44 3.87 3.82
CA SER A 54 -13.74 4.00 5.26
C SER A 54 -12.66 4.76 6.05
N LEU A 55 -11.42 4.75 5.58
CA LEU A 55 -10.33 5.54 6.18
C LEU A 55 -10.38 6.98 5.67
N CYS A 56 -10.63 7.20 4.38
CA CYS A 56 -10.87 8.54 3.85
C CYS A 56 -12.08 9.22 4.52
N ALA A 57 -13.16 8.48 4.81
CA ALA A 57 -14.30 9.00 5.56
C ALA A 57 -13.91 9.48 6.98
N ARG A 58 -13.06 8.72 7.68
CA ARG A 58 -12.50 9.12 8.99
C ARG A 58 -11.59 10.34 8.89
N LEU A 59 -10.87 10.47 7.77
CA LEU A 59 -10.06 11.63 7.40
C LEU A 59 -10.89 12.74 6.72
N ARG A 60 -12.22 12.66 6.79
CA ARG A 60 -13.17 13.66 6.29
C ARG A 60 -12.98 14.01 4.81
N TYR A 61 -12.44 13.08 4.02
CA TYR A 61 -12.13 13.28 2.61
C TYR A 61 -11.36 14.58 2.33
N SER A 62 -10.44 14.95 3.23
CA SER A 62 -9.74 16.23 3.15
C SER A 62 -8.24 16.03 3.03
N ARG A 63 -7.64 16.69 2.04
CA ARG A 63 -6.19 16.73 1.83
C ARG A 63 -5.44 17.18 3.10
N GLU A 64 -6.03 18.11 3.85
CA GLU A 64 -5.47 18.64 5.11
C GLU A 64 -5.37 17.59 6.21
N HIS A 65 -6.19 16.54 6.18
CA HIS A 65 -6.15 15.44 7.14
C HIS A 65 -5.34 14.24 6.60
N VAL A 66 -5.41 13.99 5.29
CA VAL A 66 -4.62 12.93 4.65
C VAL A 66 -3.12 13.21 4.75
N ALA A 67 -2.68 14.44 4.51
CA ALA A 67 -1.25 14.75 4.52
C ALA A 67 -0.60 14.53 5.91
N PRO A 68 -1.14 15.03 7.04
CA PRO A 68 -0.62 14.71 8.38
C PRO A 68 -0.64 13.21 8.69
N PHE A 69 -1.71 12.51 8.31
CA PHE A 69 -1.79 11.05 8.46
C PHE A 69 -0.61 10.34 7.78
N MET A 70 -0.31 10.71 6.53
CA MET A 70 0.82 10.13 5.79
C MET A 70 2.17 10.55 6.37
N ARG A 71 2.31 11.82 6.80
CA ARG A 71 3.55 12.34 7.40
C ARG A 71 3.94 11.59 8.67
N ALA A 72 2.99 11.11 9.47
CA ALA A 72 3.29 10.30 10.64
C ALA A 72 4.04 9.00 10.28
N PHE A 73 3.67 8.35 9.17
CA PHE A 73 4.40 7.18 8.67
C PHE A 73 5.73 7.55 8.01
N GLN A 74 5.85 8.70 7.37
CA GLN A 74 7.13 9.20 6.87
C GLN A 74 8.11 9.58 7.98
N LYS A 75 7.62 10.00 9.15
CA LYS A 75 8.45 10.19 10.35
C LYS A 75 8.95 8.85 10.89
N LEU A 76 8.11 7.83 10.83
CA LEU A 76 8.47 6.47 11.22
C LEU A 76 9.48 5.82 10.27
N PHE A 77 9.37 6.11 8.98
CA PHE A 77 10.26 5.66 7.92
C PHE A 77 10.91 6.87 7.24
N PRO A 78 11.94 7.47 7.86
CA PRO A 78 12.52 8.70 7.34
C PRO A 78 13.24 8.43 6.01
N PRO A 79 13.15 9.35 5.02
CA PRO A 79 13.89 9.23 3.78
C PRO A 79 15.40 9.32 4.01
N GLY A 80 16.19 8.58 3.22
CA GLY A 80 17.66 8.65 3.25
C GLY A 80 18.32 7.98 4.45
N GLU A 81 17.56 7.24 5.27
CA GLU A 81 18.13 6.38 6.29
C GLU A 81 18.90 5.20 5.69
N SER A 82 19.66 4.50 6.53
CA SER A 82 20.52 3.39 6.10
C SER A 82 19.75 2.09 5.83
N TYR A 83 18.73 2.15 4.97
CA TYR A 83 17.99 0.99 4.49
C TYR A 83 18.90 0.09 3.66
N ARG A 84 18.64 -1.23 3.69
CA ARG A 84 19.39 -2.18 2.88
C ARG A 84 18.97 -2.12 1.41
N HIS A 85 17.68 -1.93 1.15
CA HIS A 85 17.14 -1.72 -0.19
C HIS A 85 17.85 -0.59 -0.96
N ASP A 86 18.24 0.48 -0.25
CA ASP A 86 18.91 1.62 -0.88
C ASP A 86 20.44 1.40 -1.08
N GLN A 87 20.99 0.28 -0.61
CA GLN A 87 22.39 -0.12 -0.83
C GLN A 87 22.52 -0.89 -2.15
N LEU A 88 22.40 -0.14 -3.25
CA LEU A 88 22.33 -0.66 -4.63
C LEU A 88 23.49 -1.61 -5.01
N GLN A 89 24.66 -1.47 -4.38
CA GLN A 89 25.80 -2.36 -4.58
C GLN A 89 25.53 -3.82 -4.15
N PHE A 90 24.52 -4.05 -3.30
CA PHE A 90 24.11 -5.38 -2.84
C PHE A 90 22.91 -5.95 -3.62
N ARG A 91 22.34 -5.17 -4.55
CA ARG A 91 21.24 -5.59 -5.43
C ARG A 91 21.82 -6.34 -6.65
N ALA A 92 21.89 -7.66 -6.53
CA ALA A 92 22.49 -8.55 -7.52
C ALA A 92 21.62 -8.70 -8.78
N GLU A 93 20.33 -8.38 -8.69
CA GLU A 93 19.36 -8.39 -9.78
C GLU A 93 19.47 -7.18 -10.72
N LEU A 94 20.18 -6.13 -10.29
CA LEU A 94 20.39 -4.92 -11.09
C LEU A 94 21.71 -4.99 -11.86
N THR A 95 21.67 -4.62 -13.14
CA THR A 95 22.88 -4.29 -13.90
C THR A 95 23.50 -2.99 -13.39
N GLU A 96 24.75 -2.72 -13.75
CA GLU A 96 25.41 -1.48 -13.34
C GLU A 96 24.69 -0.22 -13.85
N GLU A 97 24.20 -0.27 -15.08
CA GLU A 97 23.38 0.81 -15.65
C GLU A 97 22.05 0.99 -14.90
N GLN A 98 21.42 -0.10 -14.47
CA GLN A 98 20.20 -0.05 -13.67
C GLN A 98 20.47 0.55 -12.30
N ARG A 99 21.56 0.16 -11.61
CA ARG A 99 21.96 0.76 -10.32
C ARG A 99 22.14 2.27 -10.42
N GLN A 100 22.70 2.76 -11.52
CA GLN A 100 22.85 4.21 -11.73
C GLN A 100 21.51 4.93 -11.90
N ARG A 101 20.42 4.24 -12.22
CA ARG A 101 19.07 4.81 -12.44
C ARG A 101 18.07 4.50 -11.32
N GLU A 102 18.36 3.49 -10.51
CA GLU A 102 17.49 3.08 -9.42
C GLU A 102 17.30 4.20 -8.37
N PRO A 103 16.06 4.49 -7.95
CA PRO A 103 15.77 5.43 -6.88
C PRO A 103 16.17 4.82 -5.52
N ARG A 104 16.48 5.67 -4.55
CA ARG A 104 16.59 5.30 -3.13
C ARG A 104 15.30 5.69 -2.42
N ASN A 105 14.38 4.75 -2.33
CA ASN A 105 13.00 5.00 -1.92
C ASN A 105 12.44 3.90 -0.99
N ALA A 106 13.31 3.16 -0.29
CA ALA A 106 12.89 2.15 0.69
C ALA A 106 11.88 2.71 1.71
N ASP A 107 12.05 3.97 2.13
CA ASP A 107 11.14 4.71 2.98
C ASP A 107 9.71 4.79 2.40
N SER A 108 9.60 5.02 1.09
CA SER A 108 8.33 5.11 0.38
C SER A 108 7.63 3.75 0.31
N HIS A 109 8.38 2.66 0.10
CA HIS A 109 7.84 1.30 0.14
C HIS A 109 7.32 0.94 1.54
N LEU A 110 8.12 1.20 2.59
CA LEU A 110 7.72 0.95 3.97
C LEU A 110 6.54 1.82 4.39
N THR A 111 6.51 3.09 3.98
CA THR A 111 5.37 3.99 4.21
C THR A 111 4.12 3.49 3.52
N PHE A 112 4.22 2.99 2.28
CA PHE A 112 3.09 2.39 1.56
C PHE A 112 2.50 1.21 2.35
N ILE A 113 3.34 0.27 2.76
CA ILE A 113 2.94 -0.93 3.50
C ILE A 113 2.39 -0.55 4.89
N GLY A 114 3.12 0.27 5.64
CA GLY A 114 2.82 0.61 7.02
C GLY A 114 1.56 1.46 7.19
N SER A 115 1.32 2.41 6.28
CA SER A 115 0.10 3.24 6.28
C SER A 115 -1.15 2.48 5.83
N GLY A 116 -0.96 1.32 5.19
CA GLY A 116 -2.04 0.52 4.63
C GLY A 116 -2.61 1.11 3.35
N LEU A 117 -1.77 1.76 2.53
CA LEU A 117 -2.12 2.03 1.14
C LEU A 117 -2.38 0.72 0.39
N ARG A 118 -3.23 0.80 -0.62
CA ARG A 118 -3.60 -0.32 -1.48
C ARG A 118 -3.39 0.06 -2.94
N ASN A 119 -2.99 -0.92 -3.74
CA ASN A 119 -2.99 -0.78 -5.19
C ASN A 119 -4.42 -0.62 -5.71
N CYS A 120 -5.38 -1.35 -5.14
CA CYS A 120 -6.76 -1.41 -5.62
C CYS A 120 -7.77 -1.15 -4.50
N VAL A 121 -8.71 -0.23 -4.73
CA VAL A 121 -9.79 0.11 -3.78
C VAL A 121 -11.12 0.33 -4.50
N THR A 122 -12.23 -0.04 -3.86
CA THR A 122 -13.59 0.27 -4.32
C THR A 122 -14.19 1.37 -3.47
N TYR A 123 -14.81 2.35 -4.13
CA TYR A 123 -15.59 3.42 -3.52
C TYR A 123 -17.04 3.31 -3.97
N VAL A 124 -17.97 3.50 -3.04
CA VAL A 124 -19.31 3.95 -3.42
C VAL A 124 -19.17 5.36 -3.97
N ASN A 125 -19.59 5.56 -5.22
CA ASN A 125 -19.44 6.82 -5.88
C ASN A 125 -20.39 7.86 -5.27
N ARG A 126 -19.86 9.04 -4.98
CA ARG A 126 -20.60 10.19 -4.46
C ARG A 126 -20.08 11.43 -5.17
N PRO A 127 -20.89 12.06 -6.04
CA PRO A 127 -20.48 13.28 -6.72
C PRO A 127 -19.93 14.32 -5.73
N GLY A 128 -18.82 14.96 -6.09
CA GLY A 128 -18.12 15.94 -5.26
C GLY A 128 -17.30 15.37 -4.09
N THR A 129 -17.31 14.06 -3.84
CA THR A 129 -16.41 13.45 -2.84
C THR A 129 -15.06 13.13 -3.49
N PRO A 130 -13.93 13.64 -2.97
CA PRO A 130 -12.62 13.41 -3.58
C PRO A 130 -12.12 11.99 -3.35
N VAL A 131 -11.34 11.50 -4.31
CA VAL A 131 -10.61 10.23 -4.22
C VAL A 131 -9.14 10.51 -4.48
N TYR A 132 -8.34 10.42 -3.42
CA TYR A 132 -6.94 10.80 -3.47
C TYR A 132 -6.03 9.63 -3.85
N PHE A 133 -5.26 9.82 -4.93
CA PHE A 133 -4.07 9.05 -5.23
C PHE A 133 -2.89 9.67 -4.49
N ILE A 134 -2.23 8.87 -3.66
CA ILE A 134 -1.12 9.31 -2.81
C ILE A 134 0.17 8.79 -3.41
N ASP A 135 1.07 9.69 -3.77
CA ASP A 135 2.42 9.39 -4.24
C ASP A 135 3.42 9.66 -3.12
N LEU A 136 4.32 8.71 -2.88
CA LEU A 136 5.37 8.80 -1.86
C LEU A 136 6.76 9.00 -2.47
N ASP A 137 6.88 8.97 -3.79
CA ASP A 137 8.15 9.07 -4.53
C ASP A 137 7.96 9.76 -5.89
N GLY A 138 7.13 10.81 -5.95
CA GLY A 138 6.67 11.44 -7.19
C GLY A 138 7.76 12.23 -7.93
N ILE A 139 8.50 13.05 -7.19
CA ILE A 139 9.72 13.74 -7.65
C ILE A 139 10.91 13.21 -6.84
N HIS A 140 11.95 12.75 -7.54
CA HIS A 140 13.21 12.30 -6.95
C HIS A 140 14.41 12.90 -7.71
N GLU A 141 15.63 12.59 -7.26
CA GLU A 141 16.87 13.21 -7.77
C GLU A 141 17.03 13.13 -9.30
N LYS A 142 16.48 12.09 -9.95
CA LYS A 142 16.63 11.83 -11.39
C LYS A 142 15.46 12.38 -12.21
N GLY A 143 14.50 13.03 -11.57
CA GLY A 143 13.41 13.71 -12.25
C GLY A 143 12.04 13.44 -11.65
N ARG A 144 11.02 13.80 -12.42
CA ARG A 144 9.62 13.69 -12.07
C ARG A 144 9.01 12.45 -12.73
N ARG A 145 8.30 11.65 -11.94
CA ARG A 145 7.60 10.47 -12.43
C ARG A 145 6.32 10.84 -13.17
N ILE A 146 5.91 9.94 -14.06
CA ILE A 146 4.55 9.90 -14.60
C ILE A 146 3.91 8.65 -14.02
N ARG A 147 2.78 8.82 -13.34
CA ARG A 147 2.04 7.72 -12.73
C ARG A 147 0.82 7.39 -13.58
N GLN A 148 0.56 6.12 -13.76
CA GLN A 148 -0.68 5.63 -14.34
C GLN A 148 -1.62 5.12 -13.26
N THR A 149 -2.92 5.36 -13.42
CA THR A 149 -3.98 4.71 -12.66
C THR A 149 -5.19 4.42 -13.55
N THR A 150 -5.93 3.36 -13.24
CA THR A 150 -7.14 2.98 -13.96
C THR A 150 -8.34 3.01 -13.03
N VAL A 151 -9.45 3.55 -13.50
CA VAL A 151 -10.73 3.60 -12.80
C VAL A 151 -11.77 2.85 -13.59
N LEU A 152 -12.44 1.91 -12.94
CA LEU A 152 -13.52 1.11 -13.51
C LEU A 152 -14.81 1.41 -12.75
N ALA A 153 -15.73 2.12 -13.40
CA ALA A 153 -17.04 2.48 -12.88
C ALA A 153 -18.09 1.40 -13.24
N TYR A 154 -18.95 1.04 -12.29
CA TYR A 154 -19.93 -0.04 -12.44
C TYR A 154 -21.10 0.12 -11.45
N ASN A 155 -22.16 -0.65 -11.63
CA ASN A 155 -23.37 -0.53 -10.80
C ASN A 155 -23.56 -1.70 -9.86
N GLU A 156 -23.28 -2.92 -10.32
CA GLU A 156 -23.52 -4.14 -9.57
C GLU A 156 -22.31 -5.08 -9.57
N GLU A 157 -22.30 -5.99 -8.60
CA GLU A 157 -21.23 -6.98 -8.41
C GLU A 157 -21.86 -8.36 -8.34
N GLU A 158 -21.34 -9.29 -9.14
CA GLU A 158 -21.73 -10.70 -9.13
C GLU A 158 -20.51 -11.56 -8.80
N ILE A 159 -20.59 -12.38 -7.76
CA ILE A 159 -19.52 -13.33 -7.45
C ILE A 159 -19.63 -14.51 -8.42
N VAL A 160 -18.62 -14.69 -9.26
CA VAL A 160 -18.58 -15.76 -10.27
C VAL A 160 -17.75 -16.96 -9.82
N HIS A 161 -16.84 -16.77 -8.87
CA HIS A 161 -16.03 -17.87 -8.33
C HIS A 161 -15.56 -17.59 -6.90
N ARG A 162 -15.48 -18.65 -6.09
CA ARG A 162 -14.82 -18.65 -4.78
C ARG A 162 -14.00 -19.93 -4.61
N THR A 163 -12.80 -19.80 -4.10
CA THR A 163 -11.94 -20.94 -3.77
C THR A 163 -11.00 -20.60 -2.62
N GLN A 164 -10.44 -21.62 -1.98
CA GLN A 164 -9.39 -21.48 -0.99
C GLN A 164 -8.08 -22.03 -1.55
N VAL A 165 -6.98 -21.32 -1.31
CA VAL A 165 -5.65 -21.69 -1.78
C VAL A 165 -4.70 -21.79 -0.57
N ALA A 166 -3.94 -22.87 -0.53
CA ALA A 166 -2.88 -23.08 0.46
C ALA A 166 -1.57 -22.52 -0.07
N VAL A 167 -0.92 -21.66 0.73
CA VAL A 167 0.37 -21.06 0.42
C VAL A 167 1.42 -21.65 1.37
N PRO A 168 2.41 -22.39 0.84
CA PRO A 168 3.55 -22.84 1.63
C PRO A 168 4.36 -21.64 2.14
N VAL A 169 4.76 -21.69 3.40
CA VAL A 169 5.61 -20.68 4.06
C VAL A 169 6.79 -21.35 4.74
N SER A 170 7.87 -20.61 5.03
CA SER A 170 8.99 -21.21 5.75
C SER A 170 8.70 -21.40 7.26
N LYS A 171 9.54 -22.19 7.92
CA LYS A 171 9.58 -22.32 9.40
C LYS A 171 10.05 -21.05 10.13
N HIS A 172 10.49 -20.01 9.42
CA HIS A 172 10.97 -18.79 10.05
C HIS A 172 9.79 -17.97 10.59
N PRO A 173 9.88 -17.42 11.81
CA PRO A 173 8.78 -16.65 12.39
C PRO A 173 8.47 -15.40 11.57
N ILE A 174 9.50 -14.70 11.10
CA ILE A 174 9.36 -13.56 10.18
C ILE A 174 9.77 -14.03 8.80
N ASP A 175 8.85 -13.97 7.85
CA ASP A 175 9.03 -14.41 6.47
C ASP A 175 8.12 -13.64 5.53
N SER A 176 8.53 -13.55 4.27
CA SER A 176 7.79 -12.90 3.19
C SER A 176 7.76 -13.83 1.98
N VAL A 177 6.57 -14.14 1.48
CA VAL A 177 6.37 -14.99 0.31
C VAL A 177 5.92 -14.15 -0.87
N ASN A 178 6.70 -14.16 -1.93
CA ASN A 178 6.33 -13.61 -3.23
C ASN A 178 5.26 -14.51 -3.86
N LEU A 179 4.01 -14.05 -3.96
CA LEU A 179 2.93 -14.84 -4.57
C LEU A 179 3.01 -14.84 -6.10
N THR A 180 3.84 -13.98 -6.72
CA THR A 180 4.14 -14.03 -8.16
C THR A 180 5.22 -15.05 -8.52
N ASP A 181 5.97 -15.59 -7.54
CA ASP A 181 7.02 -16.57 -7.83
C ASP A 181 6.46 -17.79 -8.60
N PRO A 182 6.92 -18.08 -9.84
CA PRO A 182 6.35 -19.16 -10.65
C PRO A 182 6.35 -20.52 -9.95
N ARG A 183 7.27 -20.74 -9.00
CA ARG A 183 7.40 -21.99 -8.24
C ARG A 183 6.21 -22.24 -7.31
N ASN A 184 5.46 -21.21 -6.92
CA ASN A 184 4.28 -21.36 -6.07
C ASN A 184 2.98 -21.64 -6.87
N GLY A 185 2.98 -21.39 -8.19
CA GLY A 185 1.82 -21.60 -9.07
C GLY A 185 0.59 -20.72 -8.80
N PHE A 186 0.65 -19.79 -7.84
CA PHE A 186 -0.49 -19.00 -7.35
C PHE A 186 -1.05 -18.05 -8.41
N MET A 187 -0.22 -17.17 -8.98
CA MET A 187 -0.69 -16.25 -10.03
C MET A 187 -1.17 -16.97 -11.31
N PRO A 188 -0.47 -18.00 -11.84
CA PRO A 188 -1.01 -18.83 -12.93
C PRO A 188 -2.37 -19.47 -12.61
N GLN A 189 -2.55 -19.95 -11.38
CA GLN A 189 -3.84 -20.51 -10.94
C GLN A 189 -4.95 -19.45 -10.97
N LEU A 190 -4.70 -18.23 -10.49
CA LEU A 190 -5.65 -17.12 -10.55
C LEU A 190 -5.99 -16.72 -11.99
N ALA A 191 -4.99 -16.60 -12.86
CA ALA A 191 -5.20 -16.29 -14.27
C ALA A 191 -6.09 -17.34 -14.96
N GLY A 192 -5.84 -18.62 -14.70
CA GLY A 192 -6.68 -19.71 -15.21
C GLY A 192 -8.11 -19.68 -14.65
N LEU A 193 -8.31 -19.21 -13.42
CA LEU A 193 -9.64 -19.02 -12.85
C LEU A 193 -10.40 -17.87 -13.51
N VAL A 194 -9.73 -16.75 -13.78
CA VAL A 194 -10.31 -15.61 -14.53
C VAL A 194 -10.76 -16.06 -15.92
N GLU A 195 -9.89 -16.78 -16.63
CA GLU A 195 -10.17 -17.27 -17.97
C GLU A 195 -11.38 -18.23 -17.99
N ARG A 196 -11.40 -19.23 -17.10
CA ARG A 196 -12.52 -20.19 -17.00
C ARG A 196 -13.84 -19.53 -16.58
N SER A 197 -13.77 -18.43 -15.83
CA SER A 197 -14.97 -17.70 -15.40
C SER A 197 -15.56 -16.81 -16.50
N GLY A 198 -14.88 -16.64 -17.63
CA GLY A 198 -15.29 -15.70 -18.68
C GLY A 198 -15.46 -14.28 -18.11
N LEU A 199 -14.49 -13.86 -17.29
CA LEU A 199 -14.54 -12.55 -16.65
C LEU A 199 -13.79 -11.53 -17.51
N ASP A 200 -14.52 -10.57 -18.09
CA ASP A 200 -13.93 -9.47 -18.88
C ASP A 200 -13.55 -8.28 -17.99
N LYS A 201 -14.49 -7.83 -17.16
CA LYS A 201 -14.31 -6.69 -16.25
C LYS A 201 -14.77 -7.04 -14.83
N GLY A 202 -13.91 -6.84 -13.85
CA GLY A 202 -14.21 -7.20 -12.47
C GLY A 202 -13.03 -7.03 -11.53
N ARG A 203 -13.03 -7.82 -10.45
CA ARG A 203 -11.89 -7.89 -9.53
C ARG A 203 -11.67 -9.28 -8.97
N ILE A 204 -10.43 -9.51 -8.54
CA ILE A 204 -10.06 -10.62 -7.67
C ILE A 204 -9.78 -10.05 -6.30
N ASP A 205 -10.46 -10.56 -5.29
CA ASP A 205 -10.14 -10.33 -3.88
C ASP A 205 -9.40 -11.54 -3.33
N ILE A 206 -8.23 -11.31 -2.74
CA ILE A 206 -7.42 -12.33 -2.05
C ILE A 206 -7.40 -11.92 -0.58
N ALA A 207 -8.00 -12.74 0.27
CA ALA A 207 -8.09 -12.50 1.70
C ALA A 207 -7.42 -13.62 2.50
N LEU A 208 -6.87 -13.30 3.66
CA LEU A 208 -6.47 -14.29 4.64
C LEU A 208 -7.70 -14.98 5.22
N ASP A 209 -7.65 -16.30 5.37
CA ASP A 209 -8.68 -17.06 6.09
C ASP A 209 -8.93 -16.41 7.47
N PRO A 210 -10.19 -16.30 7.93
CA PRO A 210 -10.53 -15.66 9.20
C PRO A 210 -9.84 -16.25 10.42
N THR A 211 -9.33 -17.48 10.35
CA THR A 211 -8.56 -18.14 11.42
C THR A 211 -7.08 -17.74 11.40
N GLU A 212 -6.56 -17.23 10.28
CA GLU A 212 -5.16 -16.83 10.14
C GLU A 212 -4.83 -15.61 11.02
N ARG A 213 -3.78 -15.76 11.83
CA ARG A 213 -3.26 -14.74 12.75
C ARG A 213 -1.78 -14.51 12.47
N HIS A 214 -1.32 -13.32 12.83
CA HIS A 214 0.09 -12.94 12.73
C HIS A 214 0.68 -13.01 11.31
N VAL A 215 -0.17 -12.70 10.35
CA VAL A 215 0.12 -12.66 8.92
C VAL A 215 -0.69 -11.54 8.29
N GLY A 216 -0.13 -10.94 7.24
CA GLY A 216 -0.70 -9.86 6.47
C GLY A 216 -0.41 -10.01 4.98
N LEU A 217 -1.12 -9.25 4.18
CA LEU A 217 -0.97 -9.15 2.73
C LEU A 217 -0.63 -7.71 2.35
N THR A 218 0.17 -7.56 1.31
CA THR A 218 0.43 -6.27 0.64
C THR A 218 0.64 -6.50 -0.85
N VAL A 219 0.47 -5.45 -1.65
CA VAL A 219 0.90 -5.43 -3.05
C VAL A 219 2.02 -4.42 -3.14
N ASN A 220 3.24 -4.90 -3.36
CA ASN A 220 4.44 -4.06 -3.38
C ASN A 220 5.54 -4.71 -4.24
N GLU A 221 6.71 -4.09 -4.30
CA GLU A 221 7.87 -4.70 -4.94
C GLU A 221 8.41 -5.83 -4.06
N TYR A 222 8.57 -7.01 -4.66
CA TYR A 222 9.27 -8.09 -3.99
C TYR A 222 10.76 -7.99 -4.28
N GLU A 223 11.42 -7.11 -3.53
CA GLU A 223 12.89 -6.98 -3.53
C GLU A 223 13.44 -7.62 -2.25
N THR A 224 14.54 -8.36 -2.37
CA THR A 224 15.06 -9.21 -1.29
C THR A 224 15.56 -8.40 -0.10
N LEU A 225 16.28 -7.29 -0.33
CA LEU A 225 16.81 -6.44 0.74
C LEU A 225 15.68 -5.74 1.51
N LEU A 226 14.69 -5.21 0.79
CA LEU A 226 13.48 -4.60 1.35
C LEU A 226 12.70 -5.60 2.18
N MET A 227 12.39 -6.78 1.64
CA MET A 227 11.54 -7.76 2.31
C MET A 227 12.25 -8.47 3.48
N ARG A 228 13.48 -8.95 3.27
CA ARG A 228 14.19 -9.77 4.27
C ARG A 228 14.89 -8.97 5.35
N TYR A 229 15.22 -7.71 5.10
CA TYR A 229 15.95 -6.89 6.06
C TYR A 229 15.14 -5.69 6.50
N ASP A 230 14.77 -4.77 5.61
CA ASP A 230 14.15 -3.51 6.04
C ASP A 230 12.77 -3.74 6.65
N LEU A 231 11.86 -4.43 5.96
CA LEU A 231 10.53 -4.77 6.48
C LEU A 231 10.62 -5.71 7.67
N ALA A 232 11.51 -6.71 7.62
CA ALA A 232 11.72 -7.65 8.72
C ALA A 232 12.20 -6.94 9.99
N ASP A 233 13.10 -5.95 9.86
CA ASP A 233 13.56 -5.14 10.98
C ASP A 233 12.44 -4.27 11.54
N VAL A 234 11.61 -3.66 10.68
CA VAL A 234 10.42 -2.91 11.12
C VAL A 234 9.41 -3.79 11.86
N LEU A 235 9.21 -5.03 11.42
CA LEU A 235 8.33 -5.99 12.10
C LEU A 235 8.87 -6.42 13.47
N ARG A 236 10.19 -6.41 13.65
CA ARG A 236 10.83 -6.70 14.95
C ARG A 236 10.74 -5.50 15.90
N ASP A 237 11.13 -4.33 15.41
CA ASP A 237 11.18 -3.09 16.17
C ASP A 237 10.91 -1.89 15.25
N PRO A 238 9.66 -1.41 15.18
CA PRO A 238 9.27 -0.37 14.25
C PRO A 238 9.85 0.99 14.63
N LEU A 239 10.17 1.23 15.91
CA LEU A 239 10.66 2.54 16.38
C LEU A 239 12.18 2.65 16.28
N ARG A 240 12.88 1.56 15.94
CA ARG A 240 14.33 1.52 15.83
C ARG A 240 14.89 2.58 14.89
N LEU A 241 14.19 2.86 13.78
CA LEU A 241 14.63 3.84 12.79
C LEU A 241 14.52 5.27 13.33
N VAL A 242 13.41 5.60 13.98
CA VAL A 242 13.21 6.90 14.67
C VAL A 242 14.25 7.10 15.75
N ALA A 243 14.49 6.08 16.59
CA ALA A 243 15.50 6.16 17.65
C ALA A 243 16.92 6.37 17.10
N LYS A 244 17.27 5.71 15.99
CA LYS A 244 18.56 5.92 15.30
C LYS A 244 18.68 7.34 14.75
N GLN A 245 17.62 7.87 14.14
CA GLN A 245 17.61 9.23 13.61
C GLN A 245 17.78 10.27 14.73
N GLY A 246 17.03 10.15 15.82
CA GLY A 246 17.17 11.04 16.99
C GLY A 246 18.57 11.03 17.59
N MET A 247 19.18 9.84 17.72
CA MET A 247 20.58 9.71 18.19
C MET A 247 21.60 10.34 17.24
N ARG A 248 21.37 10.30 15.92
CA ARG A 248 22.22 10.98 14.93
C ARG A 248 22.07 12.49 15.00
N MET A 249 20.84 13.00 15.11
CA MET A 249 20.58 14.43 15.27
C MET A 249 21.26 15.00 16.53
N LEU A 250 21.28 14.25 17.63
CA LEU A 250 22.02 14.64 18.84
C LEU A 250 23.54 14.73 18.64
N ARG A 251 24.10 13.98 17.67
CA ARG A 251 25.54 13.94 17.38
C ARG A 251 25.99 14.99 16.36
N ASP A 252 25.07 15.57 15.59
CA ASP A 252 25.33 16.66 14.65
C ASP A 252 24.33 17.82 14.86
N PRO A 253 24.56 18.66 15.89
CA PRO A 253 23.64 19.73 16.26
C PRO A 253 23.51 20.84 15.20
N MET A 254 24.48 20.94 14.28
CA MET A 254 24.54 21.99 13.26
C MET A 254 23.65 21.71 12.05
N ALA A 255 23.16 20.47 11.91
CA ALA A 255 22.15 20.10 10.93
C ALA A 255 20.70 20.47 11.35
N ILE A 256 20.52 21.15 12.49
CA ILE A 256 19.23 21.39 13.13
C ILE A 256 18.75 22.85 12.93
N PRO A 257 17.58 23.10 12.31
CA PRO A 257 16.89 24.38 12.44
C PRO A 257 16.52 24.62 13.92
N SER A 258 16.84 25.80 14.45
CA SER A 258 16.89 26.15 15.90
C SER A 258 15.66 25.87 16.78
N LYS A 259 14.56 25.32 16.24
CA LYS A 259 13.32 25.02 16.97
C LYS A 259 13.16 23.56 17.46
N THR A 260 14.15 22.67 17.30
CA THR A 260 13.93 21.21 17.50
C THR A 260 14.69 20.56 18.67
N MET A 261 15.43 21.31 19.50
CA MET A 261 16.40 20.73 20.48
C MET A 261 15.81 20.02 21.73
N GLY A 262 14.49 19.85 21.87
CA GLY A 262 13.88 19.30 23.10
C GLY A 262 13.35 17.85 23.07
N TYR A 263 13.45 17.10 21.97
CA TYR A 263 12.33 16.21 21.60
C TYR A 263 12.58 14.68 21.55
N ALA A 264 13.75 14.14 21.89
CA ALA A 264 14.04 12.72 21.61
C ALA A 264 13.27 11.69 22.49
N LYS A 265 12.74 12.06 23.67
CA LYS A 265 12.03 11.13 24.57
C LYS A 265 10.49 11.19 24.44
N TYR A 266 9.97 12.18 23.69
CA TYR A 266 8.53 12.46 23.55
C TYR A 266 7.99 12.22 22.13
N ASP A 267 8.83 11.74 21.19
CA ASP A 267 8.47 11.64 19.77
C ASP A 267 7.33 10.66 19.47
N LEU A 268 7.18 9.57 20.23
CA LEU A 268 6.04 8.66 20.06
C LEU A 268 4.71 9.35 20.43
N VAL A 269 4.73 10.09 21.54
CA VAL A 269 3.57 10.85 22.01
C VAL A 269 3.26 11.98 21.04
N HIS A 270 4.26 12.66 20.47
CA HIS A 270 4.01 13.71 19.47
C HIS A 270 3.58 13.19 18.10
N VAL A 271 4.17 12.10 17.58
CA VAL A 271 3.72 11.48 16.33
C VAL A 271 2.30 10.92 16.49
N PHE A 272 2.00 10.34 17.65
CA PHE A 272 0.67 9.85 17.97
C PHE A 272 -0.32 10.99 18.24
N ASN A 273 0.09 12.04 18.96
CA ASN A 273 -0.74 13.22 19.21
C ASN A 273 -1.01 13.99 17.92
N GLU A 274 -0.03 14.16 17.02
CA GLU A 274 -0.26 14.74 15.70
C GLU A 274 -1.25 13.90 14.86
N LEU A 275 -1.15 12.56 14.93
CA LEU A 275 -2.14 11.67 14.33
C LEU A 275 -3.53 11.89 14.94
N MET A 276 -3.63 12.06 16.26
CA MET A 276 -4.90 12.17 16.98
C MET A 276 -5.54 13.57 16.93
N ASP A 277 -4.73 14.62 16.89
CA ASP A 277 -5.14 16.01 16.66
C ASP A 277 -5.75 16.16 15.26
N ALA A 278 -5.16 15.49 14.26
CA ALA A 278 -5.76 15.36 12.93
C ALA A 278 -7.12 14.63 12.96
N PHE A 279 -7.39 13.77 13.95
CA PHE A 279 -8.69 13.13 14.13
C PHE A 279 -9.63 13.85 15.12
N ARG A 280 -9.20 14.94 15.78
CA ARG A 280 -9.91 15.62 16.92
C ARG A 280 -10.48 14.64 17.94
N VAL A 281 -9.68 13.67 18.37
CA VAL A 281 -10.08 12.68 19.36
C VAL A 281 -9.67 13.15 20.76
N SER A 282 -10.54 13.03 21.76
CA SER A 282 -10.28 13.49 23.13
C SER A 282 -9.08 12.79 23.78
N GLU A 283 -8.29 13.51 24.59
CA GLU A 283 -7.10 13.00 25.30
C GLU A 283 -7.34 11.69 26.07
N SER A 284 -8.54 11.49 26.64
CA SER A 284 -8.91 10.26 27.37
C SER A 284 -9.08 9.01 26.48
N VAL A 285 -9.37 9.19 25.19
CA VAL A 285 -9.43 8.12 24.19
C VAL A 285 -8.04 7.86 23.62
N VAL A 286 -7.21 8.91 23.51
CA VAL A 286 -5.77 8.83 23.18
C VAL A 286 -5.06 7.93 24.20
N GLU A 287 -5.24 8.15 25.50
CA GLU A 287 -4.63 7.31 26.54
C GLU A 287 -5.10 5.85 26.48
N LYS A 288 -6.38 5.57 26.22
CA LYS A 288 -6.90 4.19 26.07
C LYS A 288 -6.37 3.48 24.83
N ILE A 289 -6.21 4.21 23.74
CA ILE A 289 -5.68 3.69 22.47
C ILE A 289 -4.16 3.50 22.60
N LEU A 290 -3.43 4.45 23.19
CA LEU A 290 -2.01 4.34 23.51
C LEU A 290 -1.73 3.21 24.50
N ALA A 291 -2.55 3.04 25.55
CA ALA A 291 -2.47 1.92 26.49
C ALA A 291 -2.80 0.57 25.83
N SER A 292 -3.66 0.55 24.81
CA SER A 292 -3.80 -0.63 23.94
C SER A 292 -2.54 -0.84 23.09
N PHE A 293 -1.98 0.20 22.46
CA PHE A 293 -0.82 0.09 21.57
C PHE A 293 0.49 -0.26 22.27
N ILE A 294 0.71 0.19 23.51
CA ILE A 294 1.87 -0.16 24.35
C ILE A 294 1.79 -1.64 24.80
N ARG A 295 0.60 -2.25 24.79
CA ARG A 295 0.37 -3.65 25.23
C ARG A 295 0.40 -4.68 24.09
N PHE A 296 0.65 -4.30 22.84
CA PHE A 296 0.59 -5.23 21.70
C PHE A 296 1.88 -5.29 20.87
N PRO A 297 2.22 -6.46 20.29
CA PRO A 297 3.39 -6.63 19.42
C PRO A 297 3.31 -5.75 18.16
N ALA A 298 4.47 -5.32 17.67
CA ALA A 298 4.73 -4.46 16.49
C ALA A 298 3.90 -4.78 15.22
N ALA A 299 3.41 -6.01 15.10
CA ALA A 299 2.42 -6.45 14.13
C ALA A 299 1.12 -5.62 14.05
N ARG A 300 0.69 -4.97 15.14
CA ARG A 300 -0.48 -4.07 15.14
C ARG A 300 -0.12 -2.62 14.82
N PHE A 301 1.16 -2.29 14.82
CA PHE A 301 1.67 -0.95 14.52
C PHE A 301 1.67 -0.67 13.02
N LEU A 302 2.07 -1.67 12.22
CA LEU A 302 1.87 -1.63 10.77
C LEU A 302 0.42 -1.98 10.45
N ARG A 303 -0.24 -1.20 9.60
CA ARG A 303 -1.63 -1.45 9.16
C ARG A 303 -1.69 -2.53 8.09
N MET A 304 -1.00 -3.65 8.34
CA MET A 304 -0.94 -4.82 7.46
C MET A 304 -2.34 -5.27 7.09
N LYS A 305 -2.59 -5.42 5.80
CA LYS A 305 -3.93 -5.74 5.32
C LYS A 305 -4.21 -7.22 5.47
N ARG A 306 -5.48 -7.52 5.67
CA ARG A 306 -5.97 -8.91 5.63
C ARG A 306 -6.45 -9.33 4.25
N SER A 307 -6.57 -8.38 3.32
CA SER A 307 -6.92 -8.65 1.95
C SER A 307 -6.25 -7.67 1.00
N ILE A 308 -6.03 -8.13 -0.22
CA ILE A 308 -5.56 -7.35 -1.37
C ILE A 308 -6.51 -7.63 -2.53
N SER A 309 -6.56 -6.69 -3.47
CA SER A 309 -7.46 -6.79 -4.61
C SER A 309 -6.70 -6.48 -5.90
N PHE A 310 -7.08 -7.11 -6.99
CA PHE A 310 -6.58 -6.82 -8.33
C PHE A 310 -7.75 -6.56 -9.27
N LEU A 311 -7.60 -5.54 -10.11
CA LEU A 311 -8.53 -5.29 -11.21
C LEU A 311 -8.39 -6.42 -12.25
N VAL A 312 -9.51 -6.86 -12.80
CA VAL A 312 -9.55 -7.66 -14.02
C VAL A 312 -10.13 -6.80 -15.13
N SER A 313 -9.41 -6.71 -16.25
CA SER A 313 -9.81 -5.95 -17.42
C SER A 313 -9.37 -6.60 -18.73
N ASP A 314 -10.19 -6.43 -19.75
CA ASP A 314 -9.99 -6.78 -21.16
C ASP A 314 -9.41 -5.62 -22.01
N SER A 315 -9.01 -4.50 -21.39
CA SER A 315 -8.58 -3.31 -22.14
C SER A 315 -7.28 -3.50 -22.92
N GLU A 316 -6.35 -4.33 -22.43
CA GLU A 316 -5.11 -4.68 -23.13
C GLU A 316 -5.31 -5.73 -24.23
N ASP A 317 -6.27 -6.65 -24.04
CA ASP A 317 -6.58 -7.76 -24.94
C ASP A 317 -8.09 -7.86 -25.03
N ARG A 318 -8.69 -7.13 -26.00
CA ARG A 318 -10.16 -6.93 -26.21
C ARG A 318 -10.99 -8.22 -26.37
N ARG A 319 -10.39 -9.38 -26.13
CA ARG A 319 -10.99 -10.70 -26.24
C ARG A 319 -11.11 -11.42 -24.90
N ARG A 320 -10.27 -11.09 -23.90
CA ARG A 320 -10.23 -11.79 -22.60
C ARG A 320 -9.76 -10.87 -21.48
N GLY A 321 -10.49 -10.88 -20.36
CA GLY A 321 -10.04 -10.19 -19.16
C GLY A 321 -8.75 -10.80 -18.59
N ARG A 322 -7.86 -9.91 -18.14
CA ARG A 322 -6.57 -10.25 -17.50
C ARG A 322 -6.45 -9.53 -16.18
N ILE A 323 -5.65 -10.12 -15.29
CA ILE A 323 -5.29 -9.49 -14.00
C ILE A 323 -4.39 -8.29 -14.32
N VAL A 324 -4.86 -7.10 -13.95
CA VAL A 324 -4.14 -5.85 -14.16
C VAL A 324 -3.13 -5.65 -13.03
N GLN A 325 -1.86 -5.50 -13.38
CA GLN A 325 -0.75 -5.41 -12.43
C GLN A 325 0.34 -4.49 -12.99
N GLY A 326 0.93 -3.66 -12.11
CA GLY A 326 2.10 -2.89 -12.47
C GLY A 326 3.36 -3.76 -12.62
N THR A 327 4.32 -3.32 -13.44
CA THR A 327 5.55 -4.07 -13.77
C THR A 327 6.28 -4.63 -12.55
N TYR A 328 6.34 -3.87 -11.46
CA TYR A 328 7.06 -4.24 -10.23
C TYR A 328 6.14 -4.67 -9.10
N GLN A 329 4.82 -4.57 -9.28
CA GLN A 329 3.89 -5.00 -8.24
C GLN A 329 4.00 -6.51 -8.10
N SER A 330 3.90 -7.00 -6.87
CA SER A 330 3.67 -8.40 -6.56
C SER A 330 2.76 -8.49 -5.34
N PRO A 331 1.79 -9.42 -5.30
CA PRO A 331 1.15 -9.80 -4.06
C PRO A 331 2.16 -10.50 -3.16
N ILE A 332 2.27 -10.03 -1.91
CA ILE A 332 3.23 -10.52 -0.93
C ILE A 332 2.48 -10.91 0.33
N LEU A 333 2.68 -12.16 0.77
CA LEU A 333 2.27 -12.63 2.09
C LEU A 333 3.40 -12.39 3.07
N VAL A 334 3.13 -11.72 4.18
CA VAL A 334 4.12 -11.40 5.20
C VAL A 334 3.66 -12.00 6.52
N GLN A 335 4.45 -12.92 7.08
CA GLN A 335 4.20 -13.49 8.40
C GLN A 335 5.23 -12.98 9.41
N TRP A 336 4.80 -12.87 10.67
CA TRP A 336 5.67 -12.54 11.81
C TRP A 336 5.47 -13.50 12.99
N GLN A 337 4.76 -14.61 12.73
CA GLN A 337 4.77 -15.80 13.56
C GLN A 337 4.76 -17.02 12.64
N ARG A 338 5.31 -18.14 13.15
CA ARG A 338 5.28 -19.43 12.44
C ARG A 338 3.85 -19.84 12.15
N ALA A 339 3.62 -20.40 10.96
CA ALA A 339 2.37 -21.04 10.59
C ALA A 339 2.35 -22.49 11.07
N ASP A 340 1.18 -22.95 11.51
CA ASP A 340 0.99 -24.38 11.74
C ASP A 340 1.16 -25.14 10.43
N HIS A 341 1.88 -26.26 10.48
CA HIS A 341 2.19 -27.09 9.31
C HIS A 341 2.89 -26.34 8.15
N GLN A 342 3.46 -25.16 8.37
CA GLN A 342 4.14 -24.35 7.34
C GLN A 342 3.23 -24.00 6.15
N VAL A 343 1.94 -23.79 6.41
CA VAL A 343 0.95 -23.40 5.39
C VAL A 343 0.10 -22.24 5.90
N ARG A 344 -0.17 -21.27 5.02
CA ARG A 344 -1.16 -20.21 5.23
C ARG A 344 -2.31 -20.37 4.24
N ARG A 345 -3.54 -20.09 4.66
CA ARG A 345 -4.75 -20.20 3.82
C ARG A 345 -5.23 -18.85 3.34
N LEU A 346 -5.49 -18.78 2.03
CA LEU A 346 -6.04 -17.61 1.35
C LEU A 346 -7.39 -17.93 0.72
N ASP A 347 -8.38 -17.11 0.99
CA ASP A 347 -9.67 -17.14 0.32
C ASP A 347 -9.62 -16.21 -0.90
N VAL A 348 -9.95 -16.75 -2.06
CA VAL A 348 -9.97 -16.05 -3.34
C VAL A 348 -11.42 -15.90 -3.78
N THR A 349 -11.85 -14.67 -4.04
CA THR A 349 -13.16 -14.35 -4.60
C THR A 349 -12.98 -13.61 -5.91
N ILE A 350 -13.63 -14.10 -6.97
CA ILE A 350 -13.66 -13.46 -8.29
C ILE A 350 -15.05 -12.86 -8.48
N THR A 351 -15.08 -11.57 -8.80
CA THR A 351 -16.29 -10.78 -8.90
C THR A 351 -16.37 -10.13 -10.27
N ARG A 352 -17.49 -10.30 -10.96
CA ARG A 352 -17.85 -9.60 -12.20
C ARG A 352 -18.53 -8.28 -11.88
N PHE A 353 -18.23 -7.26 -12.68
CA PHE A 353 -18.93 -5.97 -12.61
C PHE A 353 -19.97 -5.87 -13.72
N ILE A 354 -21.13 -5.32 -13.38
CA ILE A 354 -22.30 -5.18 -14.27
C ILE A 354 -22.71 -3.71 -14.38
#